data_AF-A0A819F471-F1
#
_entry.id   AF-A0A819F471-F1
#
_cell.length_a   1.000
_cell.length_b   1.000
_cell.length_c   1.000
_cell.angle_alpha   90.00
_cell.angle_beta   90.00
_cell.angle_gamma   90.00
#
_symmetry.space_group_name_H-M   'P 1'
#
loop_
_entity.id
_entity.type
_entity.pdbx_description
1 polymer ?
#
loop_
_entity_poly.entity_id
_entity_poly.type
_entity_poly.pdbx_seq_one_letter_code
_entity_poly.pdbx_strand_id
1 'polypeptide(L)'
;MYEKTLKVYENYLNDSELNTFVDIGRVHYHIGPAGSFGLVNDAKHHLFIAGGIGIASLMGMINELNKQGKTSSVSVIQCVQSEDRAAFADKLRNMLPKEQYVMLTKDHPISKSHLEGKLQSDTHVYMSGSETFLAAVENVLSQTSHPRSHIHIKSIEPTLGLLKAIDRK
;
A
#
# COMPACT_ATOMS: atom_id res chain seq x y z
N MET A 1 4.88 -16.13 -10.60
CA MET A 1 4.68 -14.74 -10.12
C MET A 1 4.41 -14.68 -8.61
N TYR A 2 3.84 -15.73 -7.99
CA TYR A 2 3.54 -15.81 -6.55
C TYR A 2 4.75 -16.07 -5.64
N GLU A 3 5.75 -16.85 -6.08
CA GLU A 3 6.96 -17.15 -5.27
C GLU A 3 7.81 -15.91 -4.94
N LYS A 4 7.84 -14.91 -5.84
CA LYS A 4 8.60 -13.67 -5.58
C LYS A 4 7.96 -12.80 -4.50
N THR A 5 6.63 -12.83 -4.38
CA THR A 5 5.92 -12.11 -3.30
C THR A 5 6.20 -12.77 -1.95
N LEU A 6 6.25 -14.10 -1.89
CA LEU A 6 6.57 -14.85 -0.67
C LEU A 6 8.02 -14.60 -0.19
N LYS A 7 9.00 -14.55 -1.09
CA LYS A 7 10.38 -14.18 -0.73
C LYS A 7 10.51 -12.76 -0.20
N VAL A 8 9.69 -11.82 -0.67
CA VAL A 8 9.63 -10.46 -0.10
C VAL A 8 9.04 -10.52 1.32
N TYR A 9 8.03 -11.36 1.57
CA TYR A 9 7.53 -11.59 2.94
C TYR A 9 8.60 -12.21 3.86
N GLU A 10 9.37 -13.21 3.40
CA GLU A 10 10.43 -13.87 4.18
C GLU A 10 11.59 -12.90 4.52
N ASN A 11 12.05 -12.10 3.56
CA ASN A 11 13.16 -11.18 3.79
C ASN A 11 12.79 -9.99 4.69
N TYR A 12 11.52 -9.56 4.71
CA TYR A 12 11.06 -8.46 5.58
C TYR A 12 10.83 -8.88 7.04
N LEU A 13 10.51 -10.16 7.28
CA LEU A 13 10.30 -10.69 8.63
C LEU A 13 11.60 -11.01 9.36
N ASN A 14 12.69 -11.26 8.62
CA ASN A 14 14.00 -11.61 9.18
C ASN A 14 14.82 -10.41 9.70
N ASP A 15 14.37 -9.17 9.49
CA ASP A 15 15.13 -7.94 9.81
C ASP A 15 14.67 -7.25 11.12
N SER A 16 14.02 -8.00 12.00
CA SER A 16 13.74 -7.61 13.39
C SER A 16 13.97 -8.81 14.30
N GLU A 17 14.69 -8.61 15.41
CA GLU A 17 15.01 -9.63 16.44
C GLU A 17 13.76 -10.22 17.12
N LEU A 18 12.98 -10.99 16.38
CA LEU A 18 11.93 -11.86 16.87
C LEU A 18 12.14 -13.22 16.20
N ASN A 19 12.96 -14.06 16.83
CA ASN A 19 12.99 -15.50 16.57
C ASN A 19 11.63 -16.10 16.93
N THR A 20 10.66 -15.90 16.05
CA THR A 20 9.37 -16.56 16.09
C THR A 20 9.38 -17.50 14.90
N PHE A 21 9.33 -18.81 15.16
CA PHE A 21 9.11 -19.79 14.12
C PHE A 21 7.80 -19.45 13.41
N VAL A 22 7.91 -18.88 12.21
CA VAL A 22 6.78 -18.73 11.31
C VAL A 22 6.62 -20.10 10.68
N ASP A 23 5.61 -20.84 11.12
CA ASP A 23 5.18 -22.06 10.43
C ASP A 23 4.65 -21.65 9.06
N ILE A 24 5.47 -21.81 8.02
CA ILE A 24 5.14 -21.49 6.63
C ILE A 24 4.15 -22.54 6.12
N GLY A 25 2.91 -22.43 6.59
CA GLY A 25 1.85 -23.38 6.29
C GLY A 25 0.44 -22.80 6.25
N ARG A 26 0.24 -21.53 6.67
CA ARG A 26 -1.07 -20.88 6.59
C ARG A 26 -0.99 -19.45 6.08
N VAL A 27 -1.11 -19.32 4.77
CA VAL A 27 -1.66 -18.09 4.17
C VAL A 27 -3.16 -18.13 4.43
N HIS A 28 -3.66 -17.35 5.39
CA HIS A 28 -5.10 -17.11 5.50
C HIS A 28 -5.53 -16.16 4.38
N TYR A 29 -6.09 -16.76 3.32
CA TYR A 29 -6.87 -16.03 2.33
C TYR A 29 -8.26 -15.80 2.93
N HIS A 30 -8.58 -14.57 3.35
CA HIS A 30 -9.98 -14.19 3.49
C HIS A 30 -10.53 -13.90 2.10
N ILE A 31 -11.27 -14.87 1.54
CA ILE A 31 -12.25 -14.66 0.48
C ILE A 31 -13.62 -14.76 1.14
N GLY A 32 -14.16 -13.61 1.52
CA GLY A 32 -15.57 -13.42 1.88
C GLY A 32 -16.05 -12.12 1.23
N PRO A 33 -17.36 -11.91 1.00
CA PRO A 33 -17.86 -10.77 0.24
C PRO A 33 -17.79 -9.50 1.10
N ALA A 34 -16.58 -8.97 1.27
CA ALA A 34 -16.31 -7.62 1.73
C ALA A 34 -15.86 -6.84 0.49
N GLY A 35 -16.45 -5.66 0.26
CA GLY A 35 -16.38 -4.91 -0.99
C GLY A 35 -15.06 -5.01 -1.73
N SER A 36 -15.12 -5.20 -3.05
CA SER A 36 -13.96 -5.40 -3.91
C SER A 36 -12.95 -4.25 -3.73
N PHE A 37 -11.89 -4.48 -2.96
CA PHE A 37 -10.74 -3.60 -2.95
C PHE A 37 -9.98 -3.79 -4.27
N GLY A 38 -10.49 -3.13 -5.30
CA GLY A 38 -10.05 -3.23 -6.69
C GLY A 38 -10.27 -1.91 -7.42
N LEU A 39 -9.79 -1.85 -8.66
CA LEU A 39 -9.90 -0.66 -9.49
C LEU A 39 -11.36 -0.33 -9.77
N VAL A 40 -11.73 0.94 -9.59
CA VAL A 40 -12.98 1.48 -10.09
C VAL A 40 -12.87 1.61 -11.62
N ASN A 41 -13.81 0.99 -12.35
CA ASN A 41 -13.75 0.88 -13.82
C ASN A 41 -13.66 2.24 -14.55
N ASP A 42 -14.38 3.25 -14.06
CA ASP A 42 -14.47 4.56 -14.70
C ASP A 42 -13.50 5.61 -14.12
N ALA A 43 -12.61 5.20 -13.22
CA ALA A 43 -11.57 6.07 -12.67
C ALA A 43 -10.56 6.44 -13.76
N LYS A 44 -10.30 7.74 -13.95
CA LYS A 44 -9.30 8.20 -14.92
C LYS A 44 -7.92 8.35 -14.31
N HIS A 45 -7.84 8.66 -13.02
CA HIS A 45 -6.59 8.85 -12.28
C HIS A 45 -6.57 8.00 -11.02
N HIS A 46 -5.41 7.45 -10.69
CA HIS A 46 -5.24 6.54 -9.57
C HIS A 46 -4.06 7.00 -8.70
N LEU A 47 -4.34 7.32 -7.44
CA LEU A 47 -3.31 7.63 -6.45
C LEU A 47 -3.19 6.48 -5.45
N PHE A 48 -2.05 5.79 -5.45
CA PHE A 48 -1.75 4.72 -4.50
C PHE A 48 -0.88 5.26 -3.37
N ILE A 49 -1.31 5.12 -2.12
CA ILE A 49 -0.57 5.57 -0.94
C ILE A 49 -0.29 4.36 -0.04
N ALA A 50 0.96 3.96 0.06
CA ALA A 50 1.36 2.75 0.77
C ALA A 50 2.26 3.06 1.97
N GLY A 51 1.97 2.43 3.12
CA GLY A 51 2.84 2.41 4.29
C GLY A 51 3.52 1.07 4.44
N GLY A 52 4.86 1.04 4.40
CA GLY A 52 5.65 -0.19 4.54
C GLY A 52 5.22 -1.29 3.56
N ILE A 53 4.92 -2.48 4.06
CA ILE A 53 4.50 -3.65 3.26
C ILE A 53 3.12 -3.48 2.60
N GLY A 54 2.37 -2.43 2.93
CA GLY A 54 1.08 -2.08 2.29
C GLY A 54 1.17 -1.98 0.76
N ILE A 55 2.34 -1.63 0.23
CA ILE A 55 2.56 -1.55 -1.22
C ILE A 55 2.29 -2.89 -1.92
N ALA A 56 2.55 -4.02 -1.26
CA ALA A 56 2.32 -5.35 -1.83
C ALA A 56 0.84 -5.58 -2.15
N SER A 57 -0.08 -5.08 -1.30
CA SER A 57 -1.53 -5.15 -1.54
C SER A 57 -1.98 -4.29 -2.71
N LEU A 58 -1.22 -3.24 -3.07
CA LEU A 58 -1.55 -2.32 -4.17
C LEU A 58 -0.90 -2.75 -5.49
N MET A 59 0.19 -3.53 -5.44
CA MET A 59 0.93 -3.95 -6.63
C MET A 59 0.06 -4.68 -7.67
N GLY A 60 -0.98 -5.40 -7.26
CA GLY A 60 -1.92 -6.04 -8.19
C GLY A 60 -2.57 -5.04 -9.14
N MET A 61 -3.17 -4.00 -8.57
CA MET A 61 -3.83 -2.91 -9.31
C MET A 61 -2.83 -2.09 -10.15
N ILE A 62 -1.66 -1.77 -9.58
CA ILE A 62 -0.62 -1.02 -10.29
C ILE A 62 -0.12 -1.80 -11.51
N ASN A 63 0.13 -3.11 -11.37
CA ASN A 63 0.56 -3.95 -12.49
C ASN A 63 -0.53 -4.10 -13.55
N GLU A 64 -1.80 -4.15 -13.15
CA GLU A 64 -2.93 -4.20 -14.07
C GLU A 64 -3.01 -2.95 -14.94
N LEU A 65 -2.93 -1.75 -14.33
CA LEU A 65 -2.90 -0.48 -15.06
C LEU A 65 -1.67 -0.37 -15.98
N ASN A 66 -0.51 -0.85 -15.53
CA ASN A 66 0.68 -0.90 -16.37
C ASN A 66 0.49 -1.79 -17.61
N LYS A 67 -0.11 -2.98 -17.45
CA LYS A 67 -0.43 -3.87 -18.59
C LYS A 67 -1.43 -3.26 -19.56
N GLN A 68 -2.31 -2.40 -19.08
CA GLN A 68 -3.25 -1.64 -19.92
C GLN A 68 -2.61 -0.41 -20.60
N GLY A 69 -1.32 -0.14 -20.38
CA GLY A 69 -0.63 1.04 -20.90
C GLY A 69 -1.07 2.35 -20.24
N LYS A 70 -1.69 2.28 -19.04
CA LYS A 70 -2.25 3.44 -18.32
C LYS A 70 -1.33 3.98 -17.23
N THR A 71 -0.02 3.79 -17.33
CA THR A 71 0.92 4.26 -16.29
C THR A 71 0.89 5.77 -16.13
N SER A 72 0.63 6.53 -17.19
CA SER A 72 0.51 7.99 -17.14
C SER A 72 -0.64 8.51 -16.25
N SER A 73 -1.60 7.66 -15.87
CA SER A 73 -2.65 8.02 -14.92
C SER A 73 -2.44 7.48 -13.50
N VAL A 74 -1.28 6.88 -13.24
CA VAL A 74 -0.92 6.30 -11.95
C VAL A 74 0.04 7.21 -11.21
N SER A 75 -0.24 7.51 -9.95
CA SER A 75 0.73 8.08 -9.01
C SER A 75 0.86 7.17 -7.80
N VAL A 76 2.07 7.01 -7.28
CA VAL A 76 2.39 6.18 -6.13
C VAL A 76 3.18 7.02 -5.12
N ILE A 77 2.69 7.06 -3.89
CA ILE A 77 3.42 7.58 -2.73
C ILE A 77 3.70 6.39 -1.80
N GLN A 78 4.97 6.02 -1.68
CA GLN A 78 5.41 4.95 -0.80
C GLN A 78 6.11 5.53 0.43
N CYS A 79 5.46 5.41 1.58
CA CYS A 79 5.99 5.84 2.87
C CYS A 79 6.66 4.66 3.58
N VAL A 80 7.94 4.81 3.90
CA VAL A 80 8.79 3.77 4.51
C VAL A 80 9.55 4.34 5.71
N GLN A 81 10.13 3.47 6.56
CA GLN A 81 10.96 3.95 7.66
C GLN A 81 12.28 4.55 7.16
N SER A 82 12.89 3.91 6.16
CA SER A 82 14.14 4.26 5.51
C SER A 82 14.12 3.75 4.07
N GLU A 83 14.97 4.29 3.20
CA GLU A 83 14.94 3.99 1.76
C GLU A 83 15.25 2.53 1.42
N ASP A 84 16.17 1.90 2.17
CA ASP A 84 16.53 0.50 2.07
C ASP A 84 15.35 -0.45 2.37
N ARG A 85 14.34 0.05 3.09
CA ARG A 85 13.11 -0.68 3.42
C ARG A 85 11.99 -0.46 2.39
N ALA A 86 12.27 0.15 1.24
CA ALA A 86 11.27 0.37 0.19
C ALA A 86 11.07 -0.84 -0.73
N ALA A 87 10.08 -1.67 -0.39
CA ALA A 87 9.72 -2.84 -1.19
C ALA A 87 9.28 -2.42 -2.60
N PHE A 88 9.75 -3.14 -3.62
CA PHE A 88 9.41 -2.90 -5.03
C PHE A 88 9.82 -1.53 -5.59
N ALA A 89 10.66 -0.75 -4.91
CA ALA A 89 11.05 0.59 -5.35
C ALA A 89 11.62 0.60 -6.77
N ASP A 90 12.58 -0.27 -7.08
CA ASP A 90 13.18 -0.34 -8.42
C ASP A 90 12.16 -0.74 -9.49
N LYS A 91 11.23 -1.62 -9.13
CA LYS A 91 10.15 -2.00 -10.04
C LYS A 91 9.25 -0.81 -10.34
N LEU A 92 8.86 -0.05 -9.31
CA LEU A 92 8.02 1.14 -9.46
C LEU A 92 8.73 2.23 -10.26
N ARG A 93 10.01 2.50 -10.00
CA ARG A 93 10.84 3.45 -10.77
C ARG A 93 10.94 3.07 -12.25
N ASN A 94 10.99 1.77 -12.55
CA ASN A 94 11.06 1.30 -13.94
C ASN A 94 9.70 1.31 -14.65
N MET A 95 8.60 1.17 -13.92
CA MET A 95 7.25 1.12 -14.51
C MET A 95 6.62 2.51 -14.67
N LEU A 96 6.94 3.45 -13.78
CA LEU A 96 6.29 4.74 -13.69
C LEU A 96 7.21 5.86 -14.14
N PRO A 97 6.67 6.92 -14.77
CA PRO A 97 7.36 8.20 -14.91
C PRO A 97 7.93 8.67 -13.57
N LYS A 98 9.10 9.34 -13.62
CA LYS A 98 9.86 9.73 -12.43
C LYS A 98 9.03 10.57 -11.45
N GLU A 99 8.17 11.44 -11.96
CA GLU A 99 7.32 12.36 -11.19
C GLU A 99 6.10 11.67 -10.56
N GLN A 100 5.82 10.44 -10.96
CA GLN A 100 4.68 9.65 -10.53
C GLN A 100 5.00 8.66 -9.42
N TYR A 101 6.28 8.44 -9.10
CA TYR A 101 6.70 7.65 -7.95
C TYR A 101 7.43 8.53 -6.94
N VAL A 102 6.81 8.72 -5.78
CA VAL A 102 7.39 9.45 -4.65
C VAL A 102 7.64 8.47 -3.52
N MET A 103 8.86 8.46 -3.00
CA MET A 103 9.23 7.72 -1.80
C MET A 103 9.44 8.70 -0.66
N LEU A 104 8.79 8.45 0.46
CA LEU A 104 8.86 9.26 1.67
C LEU A 104 9.39 8.42 2.82
N THR A 105 10.24 9.01 3.66
CA THR A 105 10.80 8.35 4.84
C THR A 105 10.19 8.92 6.12
N LYS A 106 10.52 8.34 7.28
CA LYS A 106 10.03 8.84 8.59
C LYS A 106 10.40 10.30 8.85
N ASP A 107 11.53 10.76 8.32
CA ASP A 107 12.06 12.12 8.52
C ASP A 107 11.34 13.14 7.61
N HIS A 108 10.68 12.65 6.57
CA HIS A 108 9.89 13.42 5.61
C HIS A 108 8.50 12.81 5.45
N PRO A 109 7.65 12.88 6.50
CA PRO A 109 6.34 12.26 6.47
C PRO A 109 5.43 12.90 5.43
N ILE A 110 4.43 12.14 5.00
CA ILE A 110 3.40 12.62 4.08
C ILE A 110 2.70 13.86 4.63
N SER A 111 2.39 14.79 3.73
CA SER A 111 1.76 16.07 4.03
C SER A 111 0.90 16.49 2.84
N LYS A 112 0.13 17.56 3.00
CA LYS A 112 -0.78 18.06 1.96
C LYS A 112 -0.06 18.37 0.64
N SER A 113 1.15 18.92 0.69
CA SER A 113 1.92 19.28 -0.51
C SER A 113 2.27 18.07 -1.38
N HIS A 114 2.40 16.89 -0.80
CA HIS A 114 2.64 15.65 -1.56
C HIS A 114 1.42 15.19 -2.37
N LEU A 115 0.22 15.68 -2.00
CA LEU A 115 -1.03 15.38 -2.69
C LEU A 115 -1.38 16.41 -3.77
N GLU A 116 -0.73 17.58 -3.74
CA GLU A 116 -0.95 18.65 -4.71
C GLU A 116 -0.59 18.18 -6.12
N GLY A 117 -1.45 18.49 -7.09
CA GLY A 117 -1.32 18.02 -8.47
C GLY A 117 -1.62 16.53 -8.69
N LYS A 118 -1.84 15.74 -7.63
CA LYS A 118 -2.20 14.31 -7.72
C LYS A 118 -3.68 14.05 -7.46
N LEU A 119 -4.40 15.00 -6.85
CA LEU A 119 -5.83 14.91 -6.56
C LEU A 119 -6.65 15.72 -7.57
N GLN A 120 -7.03 15.09 -8.67
CA GLN A 120 -8.08 15.60 -9.56
C GLN A 120 -9.46 15.19 -9.05
N SER A 121 -10.53 15.78 -9.59
CA SER A 121 -11.91 15.49 -9.18
C SER A 121 -12.31 14.01 -9.41
N ASP A 122 -11.71 13.36 -10.41
CA ASP A 122 -11.94 11.96 -10.79
C ASP A 122 -10.82 11.01 -10.32
N THR A 123 -9.89 11.51 -9.50
CA THR A 123 -8.87 10.64 -8.90
C THR A 123 -9.52 9.71 -7.90
N HIS A 124 -9.15 8.44 -7.95
CA HIS A 124 -9.44 7.49 -6.87
C HIS A 124 -8.17 7.20 -6.08
N VAL A 125 -8.26 7.37 -4.76
CA VAL A 125 -7.16 7.14 -3.83
C VAL A 125 -7.29 5.73 -3.25
N TYR A 126 -6.22 4.95 -3.35
CA TYR A 126 -6.13 3.60 -2.80
C TYR A 126 -5.01 3.58 -1.77
N MET A 127 -5.32 3.33 -0.50
CA MET A 127 -4.32 3.31 0.56
C MET A 127 -4.27 2.02 1.34
N SER A 128 -3.07 1.60 1.70
CA SER A 128 -2.85 0.38 2.49
C SER A 128 -1.63 0.51 3.39
N GLY A 129 -1.75 0.03 4.63
CA GLY A 129 -0.72 0.11 5.67
C GLY A 129 -1.29 -0.26 7.04
N SER A 130 -0.53 0.05 8.11
CA SER A 130 -1.03 -0.08 9.48
C SER A 130 -2.14 0.92 9.78
N GLU A 131 -2.96 0.66 10.79
CA GLU A 131 -4.04 1.58 11.18
C GLU A 131 -3.52 2.97 11.53
N THR A 132 -2.40 3.06 12.27
CA THR A 132 -1.77 4.34 12.60
C THR A 132 -1.33 5.11 11.36
N PHE A 133 -0.79 4.41 10.35
CA PHE A 133 -0.41 5.03 9.09
C PHE A 133 -1.64 5.53 8.32
N LEU A 134 -2.68 4.69 8.22
CA LEU A 134 -3.91 5.04 7.52
C LEU A 134 -4.60 6.24 8.15
N ALA A 135 -4.69 6.30 9.48
CA ALA A 135 -5.23 7.44 10.21
C ALA A 135 -4.44 8.74 9.92
N ALA A 136 -3.10 8.65 9.84
CA ALA A 136 -2.28 9.80 9.49
C ALA A 136 -2.53 10.28 8.05
N VAL A 137 -2.65 9.37 7.08
CA VAL A 137 -2.97 9.70 5.67
C VAL A 137 -4.38 10.28 5.55
N GLU A 138 -5.37 9.71 6.25
CA GLU A 138 -6.73 10.25 6.31
C GLU A 138 -6.77 11.66 6.87
N ASN A 139 -5.97 11.96 7.90
CA ASN A 139 -5.84 13.32 8.45
C ASN A 139 -5.22 14.31 7.45
N VAL A 140 -4.34 13.86 6.56
CA VAL A 140 -3.82 14.71 5.49
C VAL A 140 -4.88 14.92 4.40
N LEU A 141 -5.60 13.86 4.01
CA LEU A 141 -6.66 13.92 3.00
C LEU A 141 -7.85 14.78 3.44
N SER A 142 -8.19 14.79 4.74
CA SER A 142 -9.27 15.63 5.29
C SER A 142 -8.99 17.13 5.19
N GLN A 143 -7.73 17.53 4.98
CA GLN A 143 -7.32 18.92 4.73
C GLN A 143 -7.45 19.33 3.25
N THR A 144 -7.97 18.43 2.42
CA THR A 144 -8.27 18.64 1.00
C THR A 144 -9.78 18.57 0.77
N SER A 145 -10.25 19.06 -0.38
CA SER A 145 -11.66 18.96 -0.77
C SER A 145 -11.98 17.66 -1.53
N HIS A 146 -11.11 16.65 -1.47
CA HIS A 146 -11.27 15.43 -2.26
C HIS A 146 -12.44 14.56 -1.72
N PRO A 147 -13.32 14.01 -2.58
CA PRO A 147 -14.49 13.26 -2.14
C PRO A 147 -14.13 12.00 -1.36
N ARG A 148 -14.73 11.81 -0.17
CA ARG A 148 -14.53 10.60 0.63
C ARG A 148 -14.99 9.33 -0.09
N SER A 149 -15.96 9.42 -1.01
CA SER A 149 -16.41 8.32 -1.86
C SER A 149 -15.35 7.81 -2.84
N HIS A 150 -14.27 8.57 -3.08
CA HIS A 150 -13.18 8.18 -3.96
C HIS A 150 -11.98 7.60 -3.20
N ILE A 151 -12.10 7.45 -1.88
CA ILE A 151 -11.04 6.97 -1.01
C ILE A 151 -11.31 5.52 -0.62
N HIS A 152 -10.38 4.64 -0.96
CA HIS A 152 -10.45 3.19 -0.75
C HIS A 152 -9.33 2.75 0.19
N ILE A 153 -9.68 2.05 1.26
CA ILE A 153 -8.75 1.71 2.34
C ILE A 153 -8.67 0.20 2.52
N LYS A 154 -7.45 -0.31 2.67
CA LYS A 154 -7.18 -1.68 3.10
C LYS A 154 -6.13 -1.70 4.22
N SER A 155 -6.57 -1.91 5.45
CA SER A 155 -5.66 -2.11 6.58
C SER A 155 -4.92 -3.43 6.47
N ILE A 156 -3.69 -3.44 7.00
CA ILE A 156 -2.96 -4.68 7.29
C ILE A 156 -3.11 -4.94 8.77
N GLU A 157 -3.81 -6.02 9.11
CA GLU A 157 -3.90 -6.47 10.49
C GLU A 157 -2.54 -7.01 10.94
N PRO A 158 -2.03 -6.61 12.12
CA PRO A 158 -0.86 -7.23 12.70
C PRO A 158 -1.16 -8.70 12.98
N THR A 159 -0.38 -9.61 12.40
CA THR A 159 -0.47 -11.07 12.66
C THR A 159 -0.37 -11.40 14.16
N LEU A 160 0.21 -10.51 14.96
CA LEU A 160 0.34 -10.63 16.41
C LEU A 160 -0.99 -10.66 17.18
N GLY A 161 -2.08 -10.09 16.62
CA GLY A 161 -3.41 -10.16 17.23
C GLY A 161 -3.98 -11.59 17.25
N LEU A 162 -3.59 -12.44 16.29
CA LEU A 162 -4.02 -13.84 16.22
C LEU A 162 -3.30 -14.74 17.23
N LEU A 163 -2.04 -14.44 17.58
CA LEU A 163 -1.29 -15.26 18.55
C LEU A 163 -1.87 -15.16 19.97
N LYS A 164 -2.37 -13.98 20.37
CA LYS A 164 -3.05 -13.79 21.68
C LYS A 164 -4.40 -14.49 21.79
N ALA A 165 -5.00 -14.92 20.68
CA ALA A 165 -6.25 -15.66 20.65
C ALA A 165 -6.04 -17.18 20.68
N ILE A 166 -4.85 -17.65 20.28
CA ILE A 166 -4.48 -19.07 20.30
C ILE A 166 -4.02 -19.49 21.70
N ASP A 167 -3.43 -18.57 22.48
CA ASP A 167 -3.00 -18.81 23.86
C ASP A 167 -4.13 -18.77 24.93
N ARG A 168 -5.40 -18.66 24.49
CA ARG A 168 -6.58 -18.73 25.37
C ARG A 168 -7.46 -19.96 25.09
N LYS A 169 -6.84 -21.13 24.94
CA LYS A 169 -7.53 -22.42 25.04
C LYS A 169 -6.80 -23.36 25.98
#